data_AF-A0A089K8J7-F1
#
_entry.id   AF-A0A089K8J7-F1
#
_cell.length_a   1.000
_cell.length_b   1.000
_cell.length_c   1.000
_cell.angle_alpha   90.00
_cell.angle_beta   90.00
_cell.angle_gamma   90.00
#
_symmetry.space_group_name_H-M   'P 1'
#
loop_
_entity.id
_entity.type
_entity.pdbx_description
1 polymer ?
#
loop_
_entity_poly.entity_id
_entity_poly.type
_entity_poly.pdbx_seq_one_letter_code
_entity_poly.pdbx_strand_id
1 'polypeptide(L)'
;MNLYQNSSDNQSRDYREDELFLTIENLRSELLEVAQERSLSDHAVLELSQRLDGYIVLAQNLMMESLRSRKNGAAGYTKNTINQRIRNKAALQQ
;
A
#
# COMPACT_ATOMS: atom_id res chain seq x y z
N MET A 1 1.49 17.16 -21.82
CA MET A 1 1.49 17.63 -20.42
C MET A 1 0.17 17.21 -19.78
N ASN A 2 0.08 16.00 -19.22
CA ASN A 2 -1.07 15.58 -18.41
C ASN A 2 -0.54 15.19 -17.02
N LEU A 3 -0.41 16.18 -16.12
CA LEU A 3 0.00 15.96 -14.72
C LEU A 3 -1.19 16.01 -13.73
N TYR A 4 -2.42 16.21 -14.20
CA TYR A 4 -3.60 16.37 -13.33
C TYR A 4 -4.41 15.09 -13.09
N GLN A 5 -4.11 13.99 -13.78
CA GLN A 5 -4.91 12.75 -13.66
C GLN A 5 -4.61 11.96 -12.37
N ASN A 6 -3.41 12.09 -11.80
CA ASN A 6 -2.95 11.23 -10.69
C ASN A 6 -3.46 11.64 -9.29
N SER A 7 -4.02 12.83 -9.12
CA SER A 7 -4.36 13.32 -7.78
C SER A 7 -5.65 12.71 -7.22
N SER A 8 -6.66 12.49 -8.08
CA SER A 8 -7.93 11.90 -7.65
C SER A 8 -7.84 10.42 -7.31
N ASP A 9 -7.00 9.66 -8.04
CA ASP A 9 -6.83 8.23 -7.81
C ASP A 9 -6.12 7.92 -6.48
N ASN A 10 -5.16 8.77 -6.07
CA ASN A 10 -4.50 8.62 -4.79
C ASN A 10 -5.45 8.92 -3.62
N GLN A 11 -6.26 9.98 -3.73
CA GLN A 11 -7.21 10.34 -2.68
C GLN A 11 -8.29 9.26 -2.47
N SER A 12 -8.81 8.68 -3.57
CA SER A 12 -9.77 7.57 -3.47
C SER A 12 -9.15 6.29 -2.88
N ARG A 13 -7.85 6.08 -3.08
CA ARG A 13 -7.13 4.95 -2.50
C ARG A 13 -6.95 5.13 -0.99
N ASP A 14 -6.57 6.32 -0.56
CA ASP A 14 -6.37 6.64 0.85
C ASP A 14 -7.67 6.43 1.66
N TYR A 15 -8.82 6.90 1.14
CA TYR A 15 -10.13 6.64 1.77
C TYR A 15 -10.45 5.14 1.91
N ARG A 16 -10.09 4.32 0.92
CA ARG A 16 -10.31 2.86 0.98
C ARG A 16 -9.37 2.18 1.97
N GLU A 17 -8.12 2.66 2.09
CA GLU A 17 -7.20 2.18 3.12
C GLU A 17 -7.72 2.55 4.52
N ASP A 18 -8.23 3.76 4.71
CA ASP A 18 -8.82 4.20 5.98
C ASP A 18 -10.05 3.36 6.38
N GLU A 19 -10.95 3.08 5.43
CA GLU A 19 -12.11 2.19 5.67
C GLU A 19 -11.68 0.76 6.03
N LEU A 20 -10.62 0.26 5.39
CA LEU A 20 -10.05 -1.05 5.69
C LEU A 20 -9.48 -1.07 7.12
N PHE A 21 -8.72 -0.05 7.52
CA PHE A 21 -8.19 0.06 8.88
C PHE A 21 -9.30 0.15 9.91
N LEU A 22 -10.36 0.93 9.65
CA LEU A 22 -11.52 1.00 10.52
C LEU A 22 -12.18 -0.37 10.68
N THR A 23 -12.32 -1.12 9.59
CA THR A 23 -12.89 -2.48 9.61
C THR A 23 -12.03 -3.44 10.44
N ILE A 24 -10.71 -3.37 10.30
CA ILE A 24 -9.76 -4.17 11.09
C ILE A 24 -9.89 -3.85 12.58
N GLU A 25 -9.92 -2.57 12.95
CA GLU A 25 -10.04 -2.19 14.36
C GLU A 25 -11.39 -2.60 14.96
N ASN A 26 -12.49 -2.45 14.22
CA ASN A 26 -13.81 -2.92 14.67
C ASN A 26 -13.81 -4.42 14.94
N LEU A 27 -13.26 -5.23 14.03
CA LEU A 27 -13.14 -6.68 14.19
C LEU A 27 -12.22 -7.06 15.36
N ARG A 28 -11.16 -6.29 15.61
CA ARG A 28 -10.28 -6.49 16.78
C ARG A 28 -11.03 -6.27 18.08
N SER A 29 -11.79 -5.18 18.17
CA SER A 29 -12.60 -4.89 19.36
C SER A 29 -13.64 -5.97 19.60
N GLU A 30 -14.37 -6.38 18.56
CA GLU A 30 -15.36 -7.46 18.65
C GLU A 30 -14.70 -8.79 19.07
N LEU A 31 -13.52 -9.13 18.53
CA LEU A 31 -12.82 -10.35 18.90
C LEU A 31 -12.41 -10.34 20.37
N LEU A 32 -11.90 -9.20 20.84
CA LEU A 32 -11.50 -9.04 22.22
C LEU A 32 -12.69 -9.17 23.18
N GLU A 33 -13.86 -8.64 22.80
CA GLU A 33 -15.09 -8.73 23.58
C GLU A 33 -15.61 -10.18 23.64
N VAL A 34 -15.76 -10.83 22.48
CA VAL A 34 -16.27 -12.21 22.41
C VAL A 34 -15.31 -13.20 23.07
N ALA A 35 -13.99 -13.04 22.91
CA ALA A 35 -12.99 -13.89 23.55
C ALA A 35 -12.89 -13.70 25.07
N GLN A 36 -13.37 -12.59 25.62
CA GLN A 36 -13.48 -12.40 27.06
C GLN A 36 -14.66 -13.18 27.65
N GLU A 37 -15.77 -13.26 26.91
CA GLU A 37 -16.99 -13.94 27.37
C GLU A 37 -17.01 -15.43 27.04
N ARG A 38 -16.23 -15.88 26.05
CA ARG A 38 -16.26 -17.24 25.50
C ARG A 38 -14.88 -17.88 25.50
N SER A 39 -14.86 -19.20 25.32
CA SER A 39 -13.60 -19.91 25.10
C SER A 39 -12.97 -19.50 23.78
N LEU A 40 -11.63 -19.46 23.71
CA LEU A 40 -10.89 -19.28 22.46
C LEU A 40 -11.11 -20.42 21.45
N SER A 41 -11.65 -21.55 21.91
CA SER A 41 -12.05 -22.67 21.06
C SER A 41 -13.49 -22.57 20.55
N ASP A 42 -14.24 -21.55 20.98
CA ASP A 42 -15.60 -21.30 20.51
C ASP A 42 -15.59 -20.98 19.01
N HIS A 43 -16.53 -21.57 18.29
CA HIS A 43 -16.61 -21.43 16.84
C HIS A 43 -16.73 -19.96 16.41
N ALA A 44 -17.48 -19.14 17.16
CA ALA A 44 -17.65 -17.72 16.84
C ALA A 44 -16.33 -16.94 16.99
N VAL A 45 -15.54 -17.25 18.03
CA VAL A 45 -14.21 -16.63 18.24
C VAL A 45 -13.26 -17.00 17.11
N LEU A 46 -13.28 -18.28 16.69
CA LEU A 46 -12.43 -18.76 15.59
C LEU A 46 -12.81 -18.14 14.24
N GLU A 47 -14.10 -18.08 13.91
CA GLU A 47 -14.56 -17.48 12.66
C GLU A 47 -14.20 -15.99 12.60
N LEU A 48 -14.43 -15.27 13.69
CA LEU A 48 -14.11 -13.84 13.78
C LEU A 48 -12.60 -13.59 13.68
N SER A 49 -11.79 -14.44 14.34
CA SER A 49 -10.32 -14.40 14.23
C SER A 49 -9.84 -14.64 12.80
N GLN A 50 -10.38 -15.65 12.11
CA GLN A 50 -10.03 -15.94 10.72
C GLN A 50 -10.41 -14.80 9.77
N ARG A 51 -11.57 -14.18 10.00
CA ARG A 51 -12.02 -13.02 9.23
C ARG A 51 -11.09 -11.83 9.42
N LEU A 52 -10.69 -11.54 10.66
CA LEU A 52 -9.71 -10.50 10.97
C LEU A 52 -8.37 -10.77 10.28
N ASP A 53 -7.85 -12.00 10.35
CA ASP A 53 -6.60 -12.38 9.69
C ASP A 53 -6.65 -12.14 8.18
N GLY A 54 -7.79 -12.43 7.54
CA GLY A 54 -8.01 -12.15 6.12
C GLY A 54 -7.84 -10.66 5.76
N TYR A 55 -8.40 -9.76 6.58
CA TYR A 55 -8.25 -8.32 6.36
C TYR A 55 -6.84 -7.81 6.67
N ILE A 56 -6.15 -8.38 7.66
CA ILE A 56 -4.75 -8.05 7.96
C ILE A 56 -3.86 -8.39 6.76
N VAL A 57 -4.02 -9.59 6.19
CA VAL A 57 -3.28 -10.00 4.99
C VAL A 57 -3.60 -9.08 3.81
N LEU A 58 -4.86 -8.68 3.63
CA LEU A 58 -5.25 -7.71 2.60
C LEU A 58 -4.52 -6.37 2.78
N ALA A 59 -4.51 -5.82 4.01
CA ALA A 59 -3.81 -4.57 4.31
C ALA A 59 -2.30 -4.67 4.03
N GLN A 60 -1.67 -5.79 4.43
CA GLN A 60 -0.26 -6.04 4.15
C GLN A 60 0.03 -6.12 2.64
N ASN A 61 -0.86 -6.74 1.85
CA ASN A 61 -0.72 -6.82 0.40
C ASN A 61 -0.77 -5.42 -0.26
N LEU A 62 -1.71 -4.57 0.16
CA LEU A 62 -1.83 -3.19 -0.33
C LEU A 62 -0.58 -2.36 -0.01
N MET A 63 -0.03 -2.52 1.20
CA MET A 63 1.22 -1.90 1.60
C MET A 63 2.40 -2.38 0.74
N MET A 64 2.51 -3.68 0.48
CA MET A 64 3.56 -4.22 -0.40
C MET A 64 3.43 -3.72 -1.83
N GLU A 65 2.21 -3.57 -2.33
CA GLU A 65 1.95 -3.03 -3.66
C GLU A 65 2.33 -1.56 -3.79
N SER A 66 2.06 -0.73 -2.77
CA SER A 66 2.48 0.68 -2.74
C SER A 66 4.01 0.81 -2.73
N LEU A 67 4.72 -0.08 -2.02
CA LEU A 67 6.18 -0.15 -2.00
C LEU A 67 6.75 -0.57 -3.36
N ARG A 68 6.18 -1.58 -4.01
CA ARG A 68 6.58 -2.03 -5.35
C ARG A 68 6.36 -0.94 -6.41
N SER A 69 5.23 -0.25 -6.35
CA SER A 69 4.90 0.85 -7.26
C SER A 69 5.91 1.99 -7.17
N ARG A 70 6.34 2.35 -5.95
CA ARG A 70 7.41 3.36 -5.73
C ARG A 70 8.76 2.93 -6.31
N LYS A 71 9.13 1.66 -6.17
CA LYS A 71 10.38 1.11 -6.75
C LYS A 71 10.40 1.22 -8.27
N ASN A 72 9.27 0.95 -8.93
CA ASN A 72 9.17 1.03 -10.39
C ASN A 72 9.26 2.48 -10.92
N GLY A 73 8.74 3.46 -10.18
CA GLY A 73 8.88 4.88 -10.51
C GLY A 73 10.33 5.38 -10.44
N ALA A 74 11.11 4.93 -9.45
CA ALA A 74 12.51 5.32 -9.29
C ALA A 74 13.43 4.77 -10.40
N ALA A 75 13.13 3.59 -10.96
CA ALA A 75 13.92 2.97 -12.02
C ALA A 75 13.78 3.67 -13.39
N GLY A 76 12.72 4.47 -13.61
CA GLY A 76 12.51 5.23 -14.84
C GLY A 76 13.38 6.49 -14.95
N TYR A 77 13.78 7.08 -13.82
CA TYR A 77 14.51 8.35 -13.80
C TYR A 77 16.01 8.23 -14.12
N THR A 78 16.61 7.05 -13.99
CA THR A 78 18.07 6.88 -14.11
C THR A 78 18.55 6.62 -15.54
N LYS A 79 17.66 6.28 -16.48
CA LYS A 79 18.05 5.88 -17.85
C LYS A 79 18.35 7.03 -18.82
N ASN A 80 17.95 8.27 -18.52
CA ASN A 80 18.07 9.39 -19.47
C ASN A 80 19.28 10.33 -19.22
N THR A 81 19.97 10.23 -18.09
CA THR A 81 21.02 11.21 -17.73
C THR A 81 22.41 10.87 -18.27
N ILE A 82 22.70 9.60 -18.55
CA ILE A 82 24.03 9.17 -19.02
C ILE A 82 24.29 9.60 -20.48
N ASN A 83 23.27 9.60 -21.34
CA ASN A 83 23.42 9.92 -22.76
C ASN A 83 23.61 11.43 -23.05
N GLN A 84 23.37 12.31 -22.08
CA GLN A 84 23.55 13.76 -22.25
C GLN A 84 24.95 14.27 -21.89
N ARG A 85 25.73 13.51 -21.09
CA ARG A 85 27.05 13.97 -20.65
C ARG A 85 28.16 13.79 -21.68
N ILE A 86 28.00 12.88 -22.64
CA ILE A 86 29.03 12.58 -23.65
C ILE A 86 29.02 13.59 -24.80
N ARG A 87 27.87 14.21 -25.13
CA ARG A 87 27.77 15.15 -26.25
C ARG A 87 28.38 16.54 -25.99
N ASN A 88 28.45 17.00 -24.74
CA ASN A 88 28.93 18.35 -24.44
C ASN A 88 30.47 18.49 -24.33
N LYS A 89 31.23 17.39 -24.39
CA LYS A 89 32.71 17.48 -24.38
C LYS A 89 33.33 17.70 -25.76
N ALA A 90 32.59 17.54 -26.85
CA ALA A 90 33.11 17.70 -28.20
C ALA A 90 33.03 19.14 -28.74
N ALA A 91 32.36 20.07 -28.02
CA ALA A 91 32.04 21.41 -28.54
C ALA A 91 32.89 22.56 -27.95
N LEU A 92 34.00 22.26 -27.25
CA LEU A 92 34.81 23.26 -26.53
C LEU A 92 36.27 23.36 -27.00
N GLN A 93 36.53 23.00 -28.27
CA GLN A 93 37.81 23.29 -28.93
C GLN A 93 37.54 23.95 -30.27
N GLN A 94 37.41 25.27 -30.28
CA GLN A 94 37.66 26.14 -31.44
C GLN A 94 37.98 27.55 -30.95
#